data_AF-A0AAW0KI59-F1
#
_entry.id   AF-A0AAW0KI59-F1
#
_cell.length_a   1.000
_cell.length_b   1.000
_cell.length_c   1.000
_cell.angle_alpha   90.00
_cell.angle_beta   90.00
_cell.angle_gamma   90.00
#
_symmetry.space_group_name_H-M   'P 1'
#
loop_
_entity.id
_entity.type
_entity.pdbx_description
1 polymer ?
#
loop_
_entity_poly.entity_id
_entity_poly.type
_entity_poly.pdbx_seq_one_letter_code
_entity_poly.pdbx_strand_id
1 'polypeptide(L)'
;MAFKILFCSLVVLLVFLLHFATFASSTTSSVTATAEVGKAFYKEAEALLNWKASLDNQSKSLLSSWVGDRPCINWVGITCDELELGVSRLNLSSFGLKGTLYNLNFSSFPNLHTLSFTKLALWNYSR
;
A
#
# COMPACT_ATOMS: atom_id res chain seq x y z
N MET A 1 22.59 -5.46 -59.68
CA MET A 1 21.23 -5.71 -59.11
C MET A 1 21.29 -6.66 -57.90
N ALA A 2 22.12 -7.70 -57.90
CA ALA A 2 22.29 -8.65 -56.79
C ALA A 2 22.77 -8.05 -55.45
N PHE A 3 23.70 -7.07 -55.46
CA PHE A 3 24.21 -6.45 -54.23
C PHE A 3 23.11 -5.71 -53.41
N LYS A 4 22.16 -5.07 -54.10
CA LYS A 4 21.02 -4.41 -53.45
C LYS A 4 20.04 -5.42 -52.83
N ILE A 5 19.89 -6.60 -53.41
CA ILE A 5 19.03 -7.68 -52.92
C ILE A 5 19.64 -8.35 -51.67
N LEU A 6 20.96 -8.57 -51.69
CA LEU A 6 21.72 -9.05 -50.53
C LEU A 6 21.64 -8.06 -49.36
N PHE A 7 21.77 -6.76 -49.64
CA PHE A 7 21.64 -5.71 -48.62
C PHE A 7 20.23 -5.65 -48.04
N CYS A 8 19.18 -5.71 -48.86
CA CYS A 8 17.79 -5.77 -48.37
C CYS A 8 17.53 -7.01 -47.52
N SER A 9 18.01 -8.19 -47.94
CA SER A 9 17.82 -9.43 -47.17
C SER A 9 18.52 -9.37 -45.81
N LEU A 10 19.72 -8.78 -45.75
CA LEU A 10 20.46 -8.61 -44.50
C LEU A 10 19.72 -7.67 -43.53
N VAL A 11 19.21 -6.54 -44.03
CA VAL A 11 18.46 -5.56 -43.21
C VAL A 11 17.17 -6.15 -42.67
N VAL A 12 16.41 -6.90 -43.48
CA VAL A 12 15.17 -7.56 -43.04
C VAL A 12 15.48 -8.61 -41.95
N LEU A 13 16.53 -9.40 -42.12
CA LEU A 13 16.94 -10.42 -41.14
C LEU A 13 17.35 -9.79 -39.80
N LEU A 14 18.05 -8.65 -39.82
CA LEU A 14 18.39 -7.90 -38.60
C LEU A 14 17.16 -7.35 -37.88
N VAL A 15 16.17 -6.84 -38.61
CA VAL A 15 14.90 -6.34 -38.02
C VAL A 15 14.09 -7.46 -37.38
N PHE A 16 14.07 -8.66 -37.99
CA PHE A 16 13.41 -9.84 -37.42
C PHE A 16 14.10 -10.32 -36.13
N LEU A 17 15.44 -10.36 -36.12
CA LEU A 17 16.21 -10.73 -34.93
C LEU A 17 16.00 -9.74 -33.76
N LEU A 18 15.90 -8.44 -34.06
CA LEU A 18 15.59 -7.42 -33.05
C LEU A 18 14.19 -7.58 -32.46
N HIS A 19 13.18 -7.95 -33.26
CA HIS A 19 11.83 -8.23 -32.75
C HIS A 19 11.76 -9.51 -31.91
N PHE A 20 12.54 -10.54 -32.26
CA PHE A 20 12.62 -11.75 -31.45
C PHE A 20 13.26 -11.48 -30.07
N ALA A 21 14.28 -10.62 -30.03
CA ALA A 21 14.94 -10.22 -28.79
C ALA A 21 14.05 -9.38 -27.87
N THR A 22 13.20 -8.50 -28.42
CA THR A 22 12.23 -7.73 -27.62
C THR A 22 11.08 -8.60 -27.11
N PHE A 23 10.67 -9.62 -27.87
CA PHE A 23 9.67 -10.60 -27.44
C PHE A 23 10.17 -11.52 -26.32
N ALA A 24 11.45 -11.93 -26.36
CA ALA A 24 12.08 -12.70 -25.28
C ALA A 24 12.26 -11.88 -23.99
N SER A 25 12.22 -10.54 -24.08
CA SER A 25 12.42 -9.62 -22.96
C SER A 25 11.11 -9.18 -22.28
N SER A 26 9.94 -9.63 -22.75
CA SER A 26 8.70 -9.50 -21.98
C SER A 26 8.67 -10.56 -20.88
N THR A 27 9.57 -10.43 -19.91
CA THR A 27 9.42 -11.07 -18.62
C THR A 27 8.26 -10.36 -17.94
N THR A 28 7.06 -10.88 -18.10
CA THR A 28 6.00 -10.63 -17.12
C THR A 28 6.58 -11.12 -15.80
N SER A 29 6.94 -10.18 -14.92
CA SER A 29 7.16 -10.49 -13.52
C SER A 29 5.87 -11.16 -13.05
N SER A 30 5.88 -12.48 -12.93
CA SER A 30 4.87 -13.22 -12.20
C SER A 30 5.10 -12.85 -10.75
N VAL A 31 4.38 -11.82 -10.34
CA VAL A 31 4.47 -11.29 -9.01
C VAL A 31 4.05 -12.40 -8.06
N THR A 32 4.95 -12.74 -7.14
CA THR A 32 4.69 -13.63 -6.03
C THR A 32 3.64 -12.95 -5.15
N ALA A 33 2.36 -13.24 -5.41
CA ALA A 33 1.18 -12.71 -4.72
C ALA A 33 1.31 -12.68 -3.19
N THR A 34 2.07 -13.61 -2.61
CA THR A 34 2.28 -13.70 -1.16
C THR A 34 3.35 -12.74 -0.63
N ALA A 35 4.39 -12.44 -1.41
CA ALA A 35 5.50 -11.58 -0.97
C ALA A 35 5.12 -10.09 -1.08
N GLU A 36 4.38 -9.72 -2.11
CA GLU A 36 3.91 -8.35 -2.31
C GLU A 36 2.80 -7.95 -1.32
N VAL A 37 1.90 -8.87 -1.00
CA VAL A 37 0.87 -8.68 0.04
C VAL A 37 1.53 -8.52 1.42
N GLY A 38 2.52 -9.35 1.75
CA GLY A 38 3.31 -9.18 2.98
C GLY A 38 4.01 -7.81 3.05
N LYS A 39 4.51 -7.30 1.91
CA LYS A 39 5.15 -5.98 1.83
C LYS A 39 4.15 -4.83 1.99
N ALA A 40 2.93 -4.99 1.50
CA ALA A 40 1.86 -4.00 1.67
C ALA A 40 1.50 -3.85 3.15
N PHE A 41 1.30 -4.98 3.86
CA PHE A 41 0.99 -4.96 5.29
C PHE A 41 2.08 -4.31 6.14
N TYR A 42 3.35 -4.57 5.83
CA TYR A 42 4.45 -3.92 6.54
C TYR A 42 4.37 -2.39 6.45
N LYS A 43 4.12 -1.84 5.26
CA LYS A 43 4.01 -0.38 5.06
C LYS A 43 2.78 0.22 5.75
N GLU A 44 1.65 -0.47 5.67
CA GLU A 44 0.42 -0.06 6.35
C GLU A 44 0.61 -0.06 7.88
N ALA A 45 1.23 -1.11 8.42
CA ALA A 45 1.56 -1.22 9.84
C ALA A 45 2.52 -0.11 10.28
N GLU A 46 3.59 0.12 9.53
CA GLU A 46 4.55 1.19 9.80
C GLU A 46 3.87 2.57 9.85
N ALA A 47 3.03 2.88 8.86
CA ALA A 47 2.30 4.14 8.82
C ALA A 47 1.35 4.31 10.04
N LEU A 48 0.65 3.25 10.43
CA LEU A 48 -0.23 3.27 11.60
C LEU A 48 0.54 3.39 12.93
N LEU A 49 1.70 2.72 13.06
CA LEU A 49 2.54 2.80 14.26
C LEU A 49 3.20 4.17 14.40
N ASN A 50 3.66 4.76 13.29
CA ASN A 50 4.17 6.13 13.26
C ASN A 50 3.09 7.14 13.68
N TRP A 51 1.86 6.95 13.17
CA TRP A 51 0.73 7.76 13.61
C TRP A 51 0.43 7.55 15.11
N LYS A 52 0.36 6.30 15.61
CA LYS A 52 0.20 5.99 17.03
C LYS A 52 1.28 6.66 17.89
N ALA A 53 2.53 6.72 17.43
CA ALA A 53 3.63 7.37 18.15
C ALA A 53 3.44 8.89 18.31
N SER A 54 2.72 9.54 17.38
CA SER A 54 2.42 10.97 17.43
C SER A 54 1.30 11.35 18.41
N LEU A 55 0.53 10.39 18.90
CA LEU A 55 -0.58 10.63 19.84
C LEU A 55 -0.08 10.87 21.27
N ASP A 56 -0.98 11.25 22.17
CA ASP A 56 -0.69 11.32 23.61
C ASP A 56 -0.66 9.92 24.25
N ASN A 57 -0.13 9.81 25.47
CA ASN A 57 0.04 8.52 26.14
C ASN A 57 -1.29 7.79 26.46
N GLN A 58 -2.38 8.52 26.71
CA GLN A 58 -3.70 7.93 26.92
C GLN A 58 -4.21 7.32 25.61
N SER A 59 -4.09 8.04 24.50
CA SER A 59 -4.45 7.53 23.17
C SER A 59 -3.59 6.34 22.74
N LYS A 60 -2.29 6.34 23.07
CA LYS A 60 -1.38 5.20 22.81
C LYS A 60 -1.81 3.93 23.56
N SER A 61 -2.26 4.05 24.81
CA SER A 61 -2.68 2.90 25.61
C SER A 61 -4.00 2.30 25.10
N LEU A 62 -4.90 3.14 24.59
CA LEU A 62 -6.14 2.72 23.93
C LEU A 62 -5.86 1.90 22.65
N LEU A 63 -4.74 2.14 21.98
CA LEU A 63 -4.26 1.39 20.81
C LEU A 63 -3.26 0.28 21.19
N SER A 64 -3.34 -0.28 22.40
CA SER A 64 -2.39 -1.29 22.91
C SER A 64 -2.31 -2.57 22.06
N SER A 65 -3.38 -2.95 21.37
CA SER A 65 -3.40 -4.10 20.45
C SER A 65 -2.55 -3.90 19.18
N TRP A 66 -2.18 -2.67 18.86
CA TRP A 66 -1.41 -2.34 17.66
C TRP A 66 0.07 -2.62 17.88
N VAL A 67 0.47 -3.86 17.61
CA VAL A 67 1.82 -4.40 17.77
C VAL A 67 2.18 -5.30 16.59
N GLY A 68 3.42 -5.18 16.10
CA GLY A 68 3.94 -5.99 14.99
C GLY A 68 3.70 -5.36 13.62
N ASP A 69 3.74 -6.20 12.59
CA ASP A 69 3.72 -5.83 11.17
C ASP A 69 2.46 -6.30 10.42
N ARG A 70 1.53 -6.95 11.13
CA ARG A 70 0.29 -7.54 10.57
C ARG A 70 -0.96 -6.93 11.20
N PRO A 71 -1.48 -5.82 10.66
CA PRO A 71 -2.59 -5.11 11.28
C PRO A 71 -3.91 -5.90 11.22
N CYS A 72 -4.07 -6.85 10.29
CA CYS A 72 -5.31 -7.63 10.15
C CYS A 72 -5.55 -8.70 11.21
N ILE A 73 -4.49 -9.21 11.86
CA ILE A 73 -4.62 -10.43 12.67
C ILE A 73 -5.11 -10.11 14.08
N ASN A 74 -4.66 -9.00 14.68
CA ASN A 74 -4.89 -8.74 16.11
C ASN A 74 -5.17 -7.27 16.46
N TRP A 75 -5.15 -6.34 15.50
CA TRP A 75 -5.30 -4.94 15.83
C TRP A 75 -6.79 -4.58 15.92
N VAL A 76 -7.20 -4.11 17.10
CA VAL A 76 -8.59 -3.68 17.32
C VAL A 76 -8.85 -2.40 16.53
N GLY A 77 -10.00 -2.32 15.87
CA GLY A 77 -10.40 -1.17 15.04
C GLY A 77 -9.86 -1.24 13.60
N ILE A 78 -9.14 -2.30 13.22
CA ILE A 78 -8.72 -2.57 11.85
C ILE A 78 -9.61 -3.65 11.24
N THR A 79 -9.99 -3.46 9.99
CA THR A 79 -10.54 -4.52 9.15
C THR A 79 -9.81 -4.54 7.83
N CYS A 80 -9.47 -5.73 7.36
CA CYS A 80 -8.84 -5.92 6.07
C CYS A 80 -9.86 -6.37 5.03
N ASP A 81 -9.50 -6.20 3.77
CA ASP A 81 -10.33 -6.67 2.66
C ASP A 81 -10.57 -8.19 2.74
N GLU A 82 -11.65 -8.69 2.13
CA GLU A 82 -11.99 -10.12 2.13
C GLU A 82 -10.88 -11.00 1.52
N LEU A 83 -10.07 -10.41 0.64
CA LEU A 83 -8.92 -11.05 0.02
C LEU A 83 -7.62 -10.88 0.84
N GLU A 84 -7.67 -10.27 2.02
CA GLU A 84 -6.51 -9.95 2.86
C GLU A 84 -5.40 -9.21 2.08
N LEU A 85 -5.79 -8.27 1.20
CA LEU A 85 -4.84 -7.52 0.36
C LEU A 85 -4.36 -6.21 1.00
N GLY A 86 -4.84 -5.87 2.19
CA GLY A 86 -4.52 -4.63 2.89
C GLY A 86 -5.62 -4.20 3.85
N VAL A 87 -5.34 -3.15 4.61
CA VAL A 87 -6.32 -2.51 5.49
C VAL A 87 -7.40 -1.83 4.65
N SER A 88 -8.66 -2.28 4.82
CA SER A 88 -9.81 -1.74 4.09
C SER A 88 -10.65 -0.78 4.94
N ARG A 89 -10.66 -0.98 6.26
CA ARG A 89 -11.40 -0.14 7.21
C ARG A 89 -10.59 0.14 8.46
N LEU A 90 -10.60 1.42 8.86
CA LEU A 90 -10.06 1.89 10.13
C LEU A 90 -11.20 2.54 10.92
N ASN A 91 -11.67 1.86 11.97
CA ASN A 91 -12.75 2.30 12.84
C ASN A 91 -12.27 2.50 14.28
N LEU A 92 -12.10 3.76 14.64
CA LEU A 92 -11.64 4.23 15.94
C LEU A 92 -12.69 5.13 16.63
N SER A 93 -13.94 5.06 16.17
CA SER A 93 -15.05 5.88 16.67
C SER A 93 -15.41 5.66 18.15
N SER A 94 -15.07 4.49 18.70
CA SER A 94 -15.29 4.15 20.11
C SER A 94 -14.07 4.42 21.00
N PHE A 95 -12.92 4.80 20.42
CA PHE A 95 -11.66 4.81 21.16
C PHE A 95 -11.42 6.11 21.94
N GLY A 96 -12.23 7.15 21.74
CA GLY A 96 -12.07 8.41 22.50
C GLY A 96 -10.67 9.03 22.36
N LEU A 97 -10.02 8.80 21.21
CA LEU A 97 -8.66 9.23 20.95
C LEU A 97 -8.58 10.77 20.94
N LYS A 98 -7.49 11.29 21.50
CA LYS A 98 -7.12 12.71 21.44
C LYS A 98 -5.95 12.87 20.48
N GLY A 99 -6.11 13.69 19.46
CA GLY A 99 -5.08 13.90 18.43
C GLY A 99 -5.69 14.18 17.06
N THR A 100 -4.85 14.26 16.04
CA THR A 100 -5.27 14.48 14.64
C THR A 100 -4.76 13.37 13.72
N LEU A 101 -5.34 13.29 12.53
CA LEU A 101 -4.88 12.39 11.47
C LEU A 101 -3.79 13.02 10.60
N TYR A 102 -3.30 14.21 10.96
CA TYR A 102 -2.33 14.94 10.15
C TYR A 102 -1.05 14.13 9.90
N ASN A 103 -0.63 13.33 10.89
CA ASN A 103 0.56 12.48 10.81
C ASN A 103 0.28 11.08 10.24
N LEU A 104 -0.94 10.77 9.81
CA LEU A 104 -1.27 9.50 9.19
C LEU A 104 -1.03 9.59 7.67
N ASN A 105 -0.09 8.80 7.15
CA ASN A 105 0.21 8.78 5.72
C ASN A 105 -0.81 7.93 4.93
N PHE A 106 -1.89 8.56 4.47
CA PHE A 106 -2.96 7.90 3.70
C PHE A 106 -2.48 7.21 2.42
N SER A 107 -1.38 7.66 1.80
CA SER A 107 -0.80 7.03 0.61
C SER A 107 -0.30 5.60 0.87
N SER A 108 -0.12 5.22 2.14
CA SER A 108 0.28 3.86 2.52
C SER A 108 -0.86 2.85 2.48
N PHE A 109 -2.12 3.29 2.34
CA PHE A 109 -3.31 2.44 2.42
C PHE A 109 -4.10 2.45 1.11
N PRO A 110 -3.64 1.73 0.07
CA PRO A 110 -4.27 1.76 -1.25
C PRO A 110 -5.70 1.19 -1.27
N ASN A 111 -6.04 0.34 -0.29
CA ASN A 111 -7.33 -0.36 -0.20
C ASN A 111 -8.27 0.22 0.86
N LEU A 112 -7.89 1.33 1.52
CA LEU A 112 -8.66 1.93 2.59
C LEU A 112 -9.85 2.72 2.03
N HIS A 113 -11.06 2.25 2.32
CA HIS A 113 -12.30 2.88 1.85
C HIS A 113 -13.22 3.32 2.99
N THR A 114 -13.02 2.82 4.22
CA THR A 114 -13.78 3.27 5.39
C THR A 114 -12.86 3.83 6.46
N LEU A 115 -13.16 5.05 6.88
CA LEU A 115 -12.45 5.76 7.93
C LEU A 115 -13.45 6.33 8.92
N SER A 116 -13.43 5.86 10.17
CA SER A 116 -14.34 6.32 11.21
C SER A 116 -13.58 6.69 12.48
N PHE A 117 -13.78 7.92 12.96
CA PHE A 117 -13.15 8.46 14.17
C PHE A 117 -14.18 9.19 15.01
N THR A 118 -13.98 9.19 16.33
CA THR A 118 -14.82 10.01 17.21
C THR A 118 -14.54 11.46 16.87
N LYS A 119 -15.59 12.28 16.85
CA LYS A 119 -15.55 13.73 16.63
C LYS A 119 -14.38 14.31 17.44
N LEU A 120 -13.31 14.71 16.73
CA LEU A 120 -12.16 15.36 17.35
C LEU A 120 -12.67 16.54 18.18
N ALA A 121 -12.00 16.89 19.26
CA ALA A 121 -12.22 18.13 20.00
C ALA A 121 -11.86 19.41 19.18
N LEU A 122 -12.03 19.38 17.87
CA LEU A 122 -12.16 20.57 17.05
C LEU A 122 -13.59 21.06 17.27
N TRP A 123 -13.74 22.04 18.16
CA TRP A 123 -14.85 23.01 18.36
C TRP A 123 -15.03 23.39 19.85
N ASN A 124 -13.94 23.51 20.62
CA ASN A 124 -13.98 24.20 21.92
C ASN A 124 -13.32 25.59 21.84
N TYR A 125 -13.40 26.25 20.67
CA TYR A 125 -12.94 27.63 20.49
C TYR A 125 -13.85 28.41 19.52
N SER A 126 -15.08 28.65 19.95
CA SER A 126 -15.89 29.77 19.46
C SER A 126 -16.98 30.04 20.51
N ARG A 127 -16.60 30.79 21.56
CA ARG A 127 -17.52 31.62 22.32
C ARG A 127 -17.17 33.06 22.00
#